data_AF-A0A0Q4GNW3-F1
#
_entry.id   AF-A0A0Q4GNW3-F1
#
_cell.length_a   1.000
_cell.length_b   1.000
_cell.length_c   1.000
_cell.angle_alpha   90.00
_cell.angle_beta   90.00
_cell.angle_gamma   90.00
#
_symmetry.space_group_name_H-M   'P 1'
#
loop_
_entity.id
_entity.type
_entity.pdbx_description
1 polymer ?
#
loop_
_entity_poly.entity_id
_entity_poly.type
_entity_poly.pdbx_seq_one_letter_code
_entity_poly.pdbx_strand_id
1 'polypeptide(L)'
;MFVTLTPGAYLKRRRTAAGFGVEDVAGVLSTDPQIAWHERAAWIMRIEADIAPASWTTIVALRQHFPFDLTVLERLLLIHLGADLPAPRLCRICASSDTGPIGIAVPAWGWDKPDLCISCASAS
;
A
#
# COMPACT_ATOMS: atom_id res chain seq x y z
N MET A 1 -2.82 21.96 3.53
CA MET A 1 -2.83 20.82 4.48
C MET A 1 -2.56 19.57 3.65
N PHE A 2 -1.36 18.98 3.76
CA PHE A 2 -1.08 17.72 3.08
C PHE A 2 -1.77 16.61 3.86
N VAL A 3 -2.74 15.94 3.23
CA VAL A 3 -3.41 14.79 3.85
C VAL A 3 -2.41 13.64 3.85
N THR A 4 -1.95 13.24 5.03
CA THR A 4 -1.13 12.03 5.18
C THR A 4 -1.93 10.83 4.70
N LEU A 5 -1.31 10.01 3.84
CA LEU A 5 -1.95 8.83 3.32
C LEU A 5 -2.25 7.85 4.47
N THR A 6 -3.45 7.28 4.51
CA THR A 6 -3.77 6.23 5.49
C THR A 6 -3.15 4.89 5.08
N PRO A 7 -2.99 3.93 6.01
CA PRO A 7 -2.47 2.59 5.70
C PRO A 7 -3.26 1.88 4.59
N GLY A 8 -4.59 1.92 4.65
CA GLY A 8 -5.48 1.35 3.65
C GLY A 8 -5.31 2.04 2.28
N ALA A 9 -5.26 3.37 2.27
CA ALA A 9 -5.06 4.13 1.03
C ALA A 9 -3.66 3.88 0.42
N TYR A 10 -2.64 3.61 1.24
CA TYR A 10 -1.32 3.19 0.79
C TYR A 10 -1.39 1.83 0.07
N LEU A 11 -1.99 0.81 0.69
CA LEU A 11 -2.16 -0.51 0.08
C LEU A 11 -2.93 -0.40 -1.24
N LYS A 12 -4.02 0.37 -1.28
CA LYS A 12 -4.80 0.63 -2.48
C LYS A 12 -3.95 1.20 -3.62
N ARG A 13 -3.19 2.27 -3.35
CA ARG A 13 -2.35 2.91 -4.39
C ARG A 13 -1.26 1.98 -4.90
N ARG A 14 -0.63 1.20 -4.01
CA ARG A 14 0.39 0.20 -4.39
C ARG A 14 -0.22 -0.88 -5.28
N ARG A 15 -1.40 -1.40 -4.93
CA ARG A 15 -2.13 -2.38 -5.74
C ARG A 15 -2.47 -1.83 -7.12
N THR A 16 -3.08 -0.65 -7.18
CA THR A 16 -3.48 -0.03 -8.47
C THR A 16 -2.27 0.30 -9.33
N ALA A 17 -1.15 0.75 -8.74
CA ALA A 17 0.07 1.03 -9.48
C ALA A 17 0.75 -0.23 -10.04
N ALA A 18 0.52 -1.38 -9.39
CA ALA A 18 0.95 -2.67 -9.89
C ALA A 18 -0.01 -3.28 -10.94
N GLY A 19 -1.09 -2.56 -11.29
CA GLY A 19 -2.04 -2.98 -12.32
C GLY A 19 -3.10 -3.98 -11.84
N PHE A 20 -3.21 -4.24 -10.53
CA PHE A 20 -4.17 -5.21 -10.00
C PHE A 20 -5.50 -4.55 -9.62
N GLY A 21 -6.60 -5.15 -10.06
CA GLY A 21 -7.94 -4.92 -9.53
C GLY A 21 -8.11 -5.52 -8.12
N VAL A 22 -9.20 -5.18 -7.45
CA VAL A 22 -9.54 -5.78 -6.15
C VAL A 22 -9.83 -7.27 -6.34
N GLU A 23 -10.53 -7.62 -7.42
CA GLU A 23 -10.90 -8.99 -7.76
C GLU A 23 -9.64 -9.85 -7.98
N ASP A 24 -8.63 -9.35 -8.70
CA ASP A 24 -7.38 -10.10 -8.94
C ASP A 24 -6.70 -10.52 -7.63
N VAL A 25 -6.80 -9.68 -6.59
CA VAL A 25 -6.23 -9.95 -5.28
C VAL A 25 -7.14 -10.86 -4.43
N ALA A 26 -8.47 -10.67 -4.53
CA ALA A 26 -9.46 -11.49 -3.82
C ALA A 26 -9.30 -12.99 -4.12
N GLY A 27 -8.90 -13.32 -5.35
CA GLY A 27 -8.74 -14.70 -5.78
C GLY A 27 -7.62 -15.48 -5.16
N VAL A 28 -6.61 -14.79 -4.65
CA VAL A 28 -5.42 -15.45 -4.14
C VAL A 28 -5.38 -15.43 -2.60
N LEU A 29 -6.25 -14.65 -1.97
CA LEU A 29 -6.45 -14.72 -0.53
C LEU A 29 -7.20 -15.99 -0.15
N SER A 30 -6.46 -16.94 0.43
CA SER A 30 -7.04 -18.07 1.17
C SER A 30 -7.63 -17.56 2.48
N THR A 31 -8.88 -17.96 2.76
CA THR A 31 -9.60 -17.62 4.01
C THR A 31 -10.03 -18.90 4.72
N ASP A 32 -10.08 -18.86 6.05
CA ASP A 32 -10.63 -19.94 6.86
C ASP A 32 -11.63 -19.34 7.87
N PRO A 33 -12.94 -19.62 7.77
CA PRO A 33 -13.58 -20.45 6.74
C PRO A 33 -13.43 -19.84 5.34
N GLN A 34 -13.52 -20.68 4.31
CA GLN A 34 -13.55 -20.23 2.93
C GLN A 34 -14.79 -19.37 2.69
N ILE A 35 -14.57 -18.08 2.44
CA ILE A 35 -15.64 -17.14 2.10
C ILE A 35 -15.74 -16.91 0.59
N ALA A 36 -16.91 -16.45 0.15
CA ALA A 36 -17.17 -16.26 -1.26
C ALA A 36 -16.24 -15.20 -1.86
N TRP A 37 -15.96 -15.33 -3.15
CA TRP A 37 -15.06 -14.42 -3.87
C TRP A 37 -15.42 -12.94 -3.68
N HIS A 38 -16.69 -12.60 -3.87
CA HIS A 38 -17.19 -11.23 -3.73
C HIS A 38 -17.08 -10.69 -2.28
N GLU A 39 -17.16 -11.58 -1.28
CA GLU A 39 -16.96 -11.21 0.13
C GLU A 39 -15.49 -10.89 0.41
N ARG A 40 -14.55 -11.64 -0.20
CA ARG A 40 -13.11 -11.34 -0.14
C ARG A 40 -12.78 -10.00 -0.79
N ALA A 41 -13.34 -9.74 -1.96
CA ALA A 41 -13.19 -8.44 -2.63
C ALA A 41 -13.74 -7.29 -1.76
N ALA A 42 -14.94 -7.46 -1.19
CA ALA A 42 -15.51 -6.50 -0.26
C ALA A 42 -14.66 -6.28 0.98
N TRP A 43 -14.05 -7.34 1.51
CA TRP A 43 -13.14 -7.26 2.64
C TRP A 43 -11.85 -6.48 2.30
N ILE A 44 -11.24 -6.72 1.14
CA ILE A 44 -10.08 -5.94 0.67
C ILE A 44 -10.46 -4.46 0.55
N MET A 45 -11.62 -4.13 -0.02
CA MET A 45 -12.08 -2.74 -0.11
C MET A 45 -12.23 -2.08 1.26
N ARG A 46 -12.70 -2.83 2.27
CA ARG A 46 -12.79 -2.34 3.65
C ARG A 46 -11.43 -2.14 4.29
N ILE A 47 -10.45 -3.01 4.02
CA ILE A 47 -9.05 -2.80 4.45
C ILE A 47 -8.49 -1.53 3.83
N GLU A 48 -8.69 -1.35 2.52
CA GLU A 48 -8.20 -0.18 1.78
C GLU A 48 -8.86 1.14 2.16
N ALA A 49 -10.03 1.08 2.78
CA ALA A 49 -10.74 2.22 3.33
C ALA A 49 -10.48 2.41 4.84
N ASP A 50 -9.56 1.63 5.44
CA ASP A 50 -9.28 1.62 6.88
C ASP A 50 -10.51 1.31 7.76
N ILE A 51 -11.52 0.63 7.19
CA ILE A 51 -12.76 0.19 7.88
C ILE A 51 -12.54 -1.17 8.56
N ALA A 52 -11.67 -2.00 7.99
CA ALA A 52 -11.32 -3.31 8.55
C ALA A 52 -9.80 -3.40 8.75
N PRO A 53 -9.32 -4.01 9.84
CA PRO A 53 -7.90 -4.22 10.04
C PRO A 53 -7.36 -5.26 9.05
N ALA A 54 -6.12 -5.06 8.60
CA ALA A 54 -5.36 -6.11 7.93
C ALA A 54 -4.56 -6.89 8.98
N SER A 55 -4.76 -8.20 9.07
CA SER A 55 -3.90 -9.05 9.89
C SER A 55 -2.51 -9.20 9.25
N TRP A 56 -1.54 -9.68 10.03
CA TRP A 56 -0.22 -10.01 9.49
C TRP A 56 -0.28 -11.02 8.33
N THR A 57 -1.13 -12.05 8.44
CA THR A 57 -1.32 -13.05 7.38
C THR A 57 -1.88 -12.41 6.10
N THR A 58 -2.83 -11.48 6.22
CA THR A 58 -3.32 -10.70 5.08
C THR A 58 -2.19 -9.87 4.46
N ILE A 59 -1.41 -9.14 5.27
CA ILE A 59 -0.31 -8.31 4.78
C ILE A 59 0.72 -9.15 4.02
N VAL A 60 1.11 -10.32 4.56
CA VAL A 60 2.03 -11.24 3.90
C VAL A 60 1.45 -11.73 2.56
N ALA A 61 0.18 -12.13 2.54
CA ALA A 61 -0.48 -12.59 1.32
C ALA A 61 -0.55 -11.49 0.26
N LEU A 62 -0.95 -10.26 0.62
CA LEU A 62 -0.98 -9.13 -0.31
C LEU A 62 0.39 -8.86 -0.93
N ARG A 63 1.46 -8.96 -0.13
CA ARG A 63 2.84 -8.67 -0.57
C ARG A 63 3.40 -9.73 -1.53
N GLN A 64 2.80 -10.92 -1.58
CA GLN A 64 3.12 -11.93 -2.59
C GLN A 64 2.57 -11.56 -3.98
N HIS A 65 1.58 -10.67 -4.05
CA HIS A 65 0.95 -10.27 -5.32
C HIS A 65 1.43 -8.94 -5.85
N PHE A 66 1.56 -7.94 -4.98
CA PHE A 66 2.07 -6.65 -5.40
C PHE A 66 3.10 -6.08 -4.40
N PRO A 67 4.14 -5.40 -4.91
CA PRO A 67 5.21 -4.90 -4.07
C PRO A 67 4.78 -3.67 -3.26
N PHE A 68 4.94 -3.74 -1.94
CA PHE A 68 4.88 -2.59 -1.03
C PHE A 68 5.86 -2.75 0.13
N ASP A 69 6.20 -1.64 0.77
CA ASP A 69 7.18 -1.56 1.84
C ASP A 69 6.50 -1.67 3.21
N LEU A 70 6.95 -2.65 4.00
CA LEU A 70 6.44 -2.89 5.35
C LEU A 70 6.79 -1.77 6.32
N THR A 71 7.97 -1.15 6.21
CA THR A 71 8.39 -0.05 7.09
C THR A 71 7.51 1.18 6.88
N VAL A 72 7.12 1.43 5.63
CA VAL A 72 6.17 2.50 5.30
C VAL A 72 4.79 2.16 5.84
N LEU A 73 4.29 0.95 5.61
CA LEU A 73 2.97 0.54 6.10
C LEU A 73 2.88 0.65 7.62
N GLU A 74 3.90 0.19 8.34
CA GLU A 74 3.99 0.31 9.80
C GLU A 74 4.02 1.77 10.26
N ARG A 75 4.85 2.61 9.63
CA ARG A 75 4.91 4.04 9.96
C ARG A 75 3.58 4.73 9.75
N LEU A 76 2.89 4.45 8.64
CA LEU A 76 1.57 4.99 8.37
C LEU A 76 0.54 4.49 9.39
N LEU A 77 0.64 3.23 9.84
CA LEU A 77 -0.23 2.70 10.89
C LEU A 77 -0.01 3.43 12.21
N LEU A 78 1.23 3.65 12.62
CA LEU A 78 1.54 4.40 13.85
C LEU A 78 1.01 5.84 13.78
N ILE A 79 1.22 6.53 12.65
CA ILE A 79 0.67 7.88 12.44
C ILE A 79 -0.87 7.86 12.49
N HIS A 80 -1.49 6.87 11.85
CA HIS A 80 -2.95 6.70 11.86
C HIS A 80 -3.51 6.47 13.27
N LEU A 81 -2.74 5.84 14.15
CA LEU A 81 -3.06 5.63 15.56
C LEU A 81 -2.73 6.85 16.45
N GLY A 82 -2.24 7.96 15.87
CA GLY A 82 -1.98 9.22 16.57
C GLY A 82 -0.54 9.42 17.02
N ALA A 83 0.41 8.58 16.59
CA ALA A 83 1.83 8.82 16.87
C ALA A 83 2.34 10.06 16.12
N ASP A 84 3.12 10.89 16.82
CA ASP A 84 3.80 12.04 16.23
C ASP A 84 5.08 11.59 15.53
N LEU A 85 4.93 11.11 14.29
CA LEU A 85 6.03 10.67 13.43
C LEU A 85 5.99 11.44 12.11
N PRO A 86 7.15 11.71 11.49
CA PRO A 86 7.18 12.35 10.19
C PRO A 86 6.52 11.44 9.14
N ALA A 87 5.64 12.01 8.32
CA ALA A 87 5.05 11.29 7.19
C ALA A 87 6.16 10.79 6.25
N PRO A 88 6.08 9.54 5.76
CA PRO A 88 7.04 9.03 4.79
C PRO A 88 6.93 9.81 3.48
N ARG A 89 8.05 9.99 2.79
CA ARG A 89 8.04 10.51 1.43
C ARG A 89 7.45 9.47 0.49
N LEU A 90 6.33 9.81 -0.16
CA LEU A 90 5.60 8.92 -1.05
C LEU A 90 5.31 9.61 -2.38
N CYS A 91 5.40 8.84 -3.47
CA CYS A 91 4.97 9.32 -4.78
C CYS A 91 3.44 9.55 -4.73
N ARG A 92 3.00 10.75 -5.11
CA ARG A 92 1.60 11.15 -5.13
C ARG A 92 0.73 10.28 -6.05
N ILE A 93 1.35 9.58 -7.01
CA ILE A 93 0.67 8.70 -7.97
C ILE A 93 0.71 7.24 -7.49
N CYS A 94 1.90 6.62 -7.42
CA CYS A 94 2.02 5.18 -7.15
C CYS A 94 2.36 4.82 -5.70
N ALA A 95 2.49 5.81 -4.82
CA ALA A 95 2.91 5.64 -3.42
C ALA A 95 4.23 4.87 -3.23
N SER A 96 5.13 4.83 -4.22
CA SER A 96 6.50 4.36 -4.00
C SER A 96 7.19 5.26 -2.97
N SER A 97 8.09 4.69 -2.18
CA SER A 97 8.82 5.42 -1.15
C SER A 97 10.33 5.40 -1.41
N ASP A 98 11.09 6.11 -0.57
CA ASP A 98 12.56 6.04 -0.55
C ASP A 98 13.09 4.67 -0.15
N THR A 99 12.24 3.80 0.36
CA THR A 99 12.53 2.40 0.64
C THR A 99 11.67 1.50 -0.24
N GLY A 100 12.33 0.50 -0.82
CA GLY A 100 11.71 -0.49 -1.69
C GLY A 100 10.87 -1.47 -0.87
N PRO A 101 10.21 -2.43 -1.54
CA PRO A 101 9.29 -3.36 -0.88
C PRO A 101 9.93 -4.15 0.27
N ILE A 102 11.24 -4.39 0.23
CA ILE A 102 12.03 -5.15 1.22
C ILE A 102 12.62 -4.23 2.32
N GLY A 103 12.25 -2.94 2.36
CA GLY A 103 12.83 -1.95 3.28
C GLY A 103 14.26 -1.53 2.90
N ILE A 104 14.72 -1.92 1.70
CA ILE A 104 16.04 -1.53 1.17
C ILE A 104 15.94 -0.12 0.61
N ALA A 105 16.90 0.75 0.94
CA ALA A 105 16.95 2.11 0.42
C ALA A 105 16.99 2.13 -1.13
N VAL A 106 16.13 2.95 -1.71
CA VAL A 106 16.11 3.29 -3.12
C VAL A 106 17.05 4.48 -3.34
N PRO A 107 17.89 4.48 -4.37
CA PRO A 107 18.78 5.60 -4.65
C PRO A 107 18.03 6.92 -4.87
N ALA A 108 18.66 8.04 -4.50
CA ALA A 108 18.07 9.38 -4.60
C ALA A 108 17.61 9.77 -6.02
N TRP A 109 18.24 9.23 -7.06
CA TRP A 109 17.83 9.44 -8.46
C TRP A 109 16.49 8.77 -8.82
N GLY A 110 15.87 8.02 -7.90
CA GLY A 110 14.52 7.46 -8.06
C GLY A 110 13.38 8.50 -8.05
N TRP A 111 13.69 9.79 -7.86
CA TRP A 111 12.71 10.86 -7.75
C TRP A 111 12.92 12.01 -8.73
N ASP A 112 11.81 12.46 -9.33
CA ASP A 112 11.74 13.65 -10.19
C ASP A 112 11.40 14.91 -9.38
N LYS A 113 10.47 14.78 -8.41
CA LYS A 113 10.04 15.87 -7.51
C LYS A 113 9.94 15.38 -6.06
N PRO A 114 9.73 16.26 -5.06
CA PRO A 114 9.55 15.84 -3.67
C PRO A 114 8.47 14.77 -3.47
N ASP A 115 7.42 14.76 -4.30
CA ASP A 115 6.29 13.84 -4.23
C ASP A 115 6.03 13.09 -5.55
N LEU A 116 7.02 12.97 -6.44
CA LEU A 116 6.87 12.28 -7.73
C LEU A 116 8.11 11.44 -8.06
N CYS A 117 7.93 10.13 -8.21
CA CYS A 117 9.00 9.24 -8.63
C CYS A 117 9.23 9.31 -10.15
N ILE A 118 10.44 8.98 -10.60
CA ILE A 118 10.82 9.05 -12.01
C ILE A 118 9.91 8.19 -12.91
N SER A 119 9.48 7.01 -12.44
CA SER A 119 8.63 6.11 -13.22
C SER A 119 7.26 6.71 -13.52
N CYS A 120 6.70 7.45 -12.55
CA CYS A 120 5.44 8.15 -12.75
C CYS A 120 5.62 9.45 -13.53
N ALA A 121 6.76 10.13 -13.39
CA ALA A 121 7.08 11.32 -14.19
C ALA A 121 7.23 10.98 -15.68
N SER A 122 7.86 9.85 -16.02
CA SER A 122 8.08 9.41 -17.40
C SER A 122 6.83 8.85 -18.10
N ALA A 123 5.79 8.53 -17.34
CA ALA A 123 4.52 8.01 -17.86
C ALA A 123 3.47 9.12 -18.08
N SER A 124 3.81 10.38 -17.80
CA SER A 124 2.93 11.55 -17.89
C SER A 124 3.21 12.40 -19.12
#